data_AF-A0AAQ3Q6G7-F1
#
_entry.id   AF-A0AAQ3Q6G7-F1
#
_cell.length_a   1.000
_cell.length_b   1.000
_cell.length_c   1.000
_cell.angle_alpha   90.00
_cell.angle_beta   90.00
_cell.angle_gamma   90.00
#
_symmetry.space_group_name_H-M   'P 1'
#
loop_
_entity.id
_entity.type
_entity.pdbx_description
1 polymer ?
#
loop_
_entity_poly.entity_id
_entity_poly.type
_entity_poly.pdbx_seq_one_letter_code
_entity_poly.pdbx_strand_id
1 'polypeptide(L)'
;MYDLVQLPLVYSSSMGFSFDFASFSFLNLTLLSDSYLQNDTISLTRETDVPSSNVGAAIYTLPIWFLNPAANASASFATKFSFSITNPHPGGAGDSLTFFLSLGNSTLGSASGYLILFNSSATPAVGNGSIIAIEFDDRMDVGLDDTSHNHVGLDVDSSISRPSVDLTPFGIDLKSGKLITA
;
A
#
# COMPACT_ATOMS: atom_id res chain seq x y z
N MET A 1 -11.55 0.82 -3.95
CA MET A 1 -10.34 1.23 -4.67
C MET A 1 -9.15 0.81 -3.83
N TYR A 2 -8.37 -0.20 -4.22
CA TYR A 2 -7.20 -0.65 -3.45
C TYR A 2 -5.92 -0.42 -4.24
N ASP A 3 -4.96 0.23 -3.60
CA ASP A 3 -3.70 0.61 -4.21
C ASP A 3 -2.53 0.10 -3.35
N LEU A 4 -1.50 -0.52 -3.94
CA LEU A 4 -0.41 -1.18 -3.21
C LEU A 4 0.98 -0.81 -3.76
N VAL A 5 1.95 -0.49 -2.88
CA VAL A 5 3.37 -0.30 -3.22
C VAL A 5 4.28 -1.18 -2.34
N GLN A 6 5.07 -2.10 -2.92
CA GLN A 6 5.88 -3.10 -2.20
C GLN A 6 7.40 -2.92 -2.30
N LEU A 7 8.13 -3.28 -1.24
CA LEU A 7 9.57 -3.62 -1.27
C LEU A 7 9.81 -5.06 -0.74
N PRO A 8 10.45 -5.99 -1.49
CA PRO A 8 10.72 -7.37 -1.05
C PRO A 8 11.93 -7.46 -0.09
N LEU A 9 12.00 -8.48 0.78
CA LEU A 9 13.07 -8.68 1.79
C LEU A 9 13.97 -9.90 1.52
N VAL A 10 15.31 -9.76 1.62
CA VAL A 10 16.27 -10.89 1.66
C VAL A 10 17.43 -10.55 2.65
N TYR A 11 18.30 -11.51 3.03
CA TYR A 11 19.43 -11.41 4.03
C TYR A 11 20.91 -11.39 3.51
N SER A 12 21.67 -10.28 3.65
CA SER A 12 23.16 -10.18 3.53
C SER A 12 23.66 -8.71 3.64
N SER A 13 24.98 -8.53 3.76
CA SER A 13 25.79 -7.39 4.24
C SER A 13 25.37 -5.96 3.84
N SER A 14 25.47 -5.06 4.82
CA SER A 14 25.09 -3.64 4.78
C SER A 14 25.69 -2.84 3.63
N MET A 15 24.85 -2.51 2.65
CA MET A 15 25.02 -1.35 1.77
C MET A 15 23.71 -0.55 1.81
N GLY A 16 23.82 0.77 2.00
CA GLY A 16 22.67 1.66 1.88
C GLY A 16 22.10 1.57 0.46
N PHE A 17 20.79 1.44 0.36
CA PHE A 17 20.07 1.35 -0.91
C PHE A 17 19.14 2.55 -1.02
N SER A 18 19.21 3.25 -2.16
CA SER A 18 18.35 4.39 -2.46
C SER A 18 17.98 4.31 -3.93
N PHE A 19 16.72 4.59 -4.22
CA PHE A 19 16.21 4.76 -5.57
C PHE A 19 15.25 5.94 -5.57
N ASP A 20 15.21 6.63 -6.71
CA ASP A 20 14.28 7.70 -6.99
C ASP A 20 13.64 7.39 -8.34
N PHE A 21 12.32 7.29 -8.36
CA PHE A 21 11.57 7.12 -9.60
C PHE A 21 11.32 8.49 -10.22
N ALA A 22 12.34 9.04 -10.88
CA ALA A 22 12.16 10.20 -11.76
C ALA A 22 11.24 9.87 -12.96
N SER A 23 11.16 8.59 -13.35
CA SER A 23 10.21 8.03 -14.31
C SER A 23 9.96 6.56 -13.98
N PHE A 24 8.72 6.09 -14.07
CA PHE A 24 8.39 4.69 -13.83
C PHE A 24 8.69 3.83 -15.08
N SER A 25 9.51 2.79 -14.92
CA SER A 25 9.79 1.82 -15.97
C SER A 25 9.65 0.38 -15.45
N PHE A 26 9.25 -0.53 -16.33
CA PHE A 26 9.07 -1.95 -16.03
C PHE A 26 10.35 -2.69 -15.63
N LEU A 27 11.52 -2.06 -15.71
CA LEU A 27 12.78 -2.69 -15.30
C LEU A 27 12.86 -2.89 -13.78
N ASN A 28 12.18 -2.02 -13.02
CA ASN A 28 12.29 -1.94 -11.57
C ASN A 28 10.95 -2.22 -10.87
N LEU A 29 9.86 -2.35 -11.62
CA LEU A 29 8.51 -2.48 -11.10
C LEU A 29 7.75 -3.59 -11.80
N THR A 30 7.11 -4.43 -11.00
CA THR A 30 6.11 -5.39 -11.44
C THR A 30 4.73 -4.82 -11.15
N LEU A 31 3.92 -4.63 -12.18
CA LEU A 31 2.52 -4.23 -12.06
C LEU A 31 1.65 -5.50 -12.00
N LEU A 32 0.73 -5.56 -11.04
CA LEU A 32 -0.20 -6.67 -10.85
C LEU A 32 -1.66 -6.22 -11.02
N SER A 33 -2.50 -7.16 -11.45
CA SER A 33 -3.95 -7.02 -11.57
C SER A 33 -4.34 -5.83 -12.46
N ASP A 34 -5.09 -4.85 -11.96
CA ASP A 34 -5.61 -3.73 -12.75
C ASP A 34 -4.61 -2.60 -12.94
N SER A 35 -3.44 -2.66 -12.30
CA SER A 35 -2.46 -1.59 -12.35
C SER A 35 -1.80 -1.43 -13.73
N TYR A 36 -1.54 -0.19 -14.13
CA TYR A 36 -0.93 0.17 -15.41
C TYR A 36 -0.14 1.48 -15.31
N LEU A 37 0.79 1.70 -16.26
CA LEU A 37 1.48 2.98 -16.39
C LEU A 37 0.64 3.96 -17.23
N GLN A 38 0.55 5.19 -16.77
CA GLN A 38 -0.15 6.28 -17.44
C GLN A 38 0.64 7.57 -17.29
N ASN A 39 1.14 8.16 -18.39
CA ASN A 39 1.77 9.49 -18.37
C ASN A 39 2.76 9.72 -17.20
N ASP A 40 3.75 8.84 -17.06
CA ASP A 40 4.74 8.87 -15.97
C ASP A 40 4.17 8.75 -14.54
N THR A 41 2.95 8.24 -14.40
CA THR A 41 2.36 7.79 -13.12
C THR A 41 2.03 6.30 -13.17
N ILE A 42 1.89 5.71 -11.99
CA ILE A 42 1.32 4.37 -11.83
C ILE A 42 -0.14 4.57 -11.45
N SER A 43 -1.04 4.07 -12.29
CA SER A 43 -2.45 3.95 -11.96
C SER A 43 -2.67 2.56 -11.40
N LEU A 44 -3.01 2.48 -10.11
CA LEU A 44 -3.13 1.21 -9.40
C LEU A 44 -4.51 0.58 -9.62
N THR A 45 -5.54 1.38 -9.87
CA THR A 45 -6.87 0.94 -10.26
C THR A 45 -7.32 1.60 -11.56
N ARG A 46 -8.31 0.99 -12.23
CA ARG A 46 -8.90 1.53 -13.47
C ARG A 46 -10.05 2.49 -13.15
N GLU A 47 -10.08 3.60 -13.89
CA GLU A 47 -11.27 4.43 -13.99
C GLU A 47 -12.26 3.76 -14.96
N THR A 48 -13.47 3.52 -14.49
CA THR A 48 -14.55 2.89 -15.25
C THR A 48 -15.78 3.78 -15.20
N ASP A 49 -16.62 3.76 -16.23
CA ASP A 49 -17.86 4.55 -16.27
C ASP A 49 -18.97 3.98 -15.36
N VAL A 50 -18.77 2.76 -14.87
CA VAL A 50 -19.72 2.01 -14.02
C VAL A 50 -19.05 1.60 -12.71
N PRO A 51 -19.78 1.51 -11.59
CA PRO A 51 -19.21 1.03 -10.34
C PRO A 51 -18.58 -0.36 -10.51
N SER A 52 -17.29 -0.47 -10.23
CA SER A 52 -16.53 -1.72 -10.30
C SER A 52 -15.55 -1.85 -9.14
N SER A 53 -15.36 -3.08 -8.65
CA SER A 53 -14.32 -3.40 -7.68
C SER A 53 -13.02 -3.69 -8.40
N ASN A 54 -12.11 -2.71 -8.41
CA ASN A 54 -10.79 -2.81 -9.04
C ASN A 54 -9.70 -2.97 -7.98
N VAL A 55 -8.67 -3.74 -8.32
CA VAL A 55 -7.54 -4.09 -7.45
C VAL A 55 -6.26 -3.98 -8.25
N GLY A 56 -5.24 -3.28 -7.75
CA GLY A 56 -3.91 -3.38 -8.34
C GLY A 56 -2.78 -3.05 -7.38
N ALA A 57 -1.59 -3.49 -7.78
CA ALA A 57 -0.37 -3.35 -6.99
C ALA A 57 0.84 -3.08 -7.88
N ALA A 58 1.75 -2.24 -7.39
CA ALA A 58 3.07 -2.04 -7.96
C ALA A 58 4.13 -2.54 -6.99
N ILE A 59 4.92 -3.51 -7.43
CA ILE A 59 5.94 -4.16 -6.59
C ILE A 59 7.32 -3.77 -7.11
N TYR A 60 8.18 -3.28 -6.22
CA TYR A 60 9.58 -3.09 -6.54
C TYR A 60 10.25 -4.45 -6.76
N THR A 61 10.81 -4.67 -7.95
CA THR A 61 11.24 -6.01 -8.38
C THR A 61 12.53 -6.47 -7.69
N LEU A 62 13.40 -5.55 -7.27
CA LEU A 62 14.66 -5.90 -6.62
C LEU A 62 14.48 -6.00 -5.11
N PRO A 63 14.89 -7.12 -4.48
CA PRO A 63 14.77 -7.22 -3.04
C PRO A 63 15.69 -6.25 -2.30
N ILE A 64 15.17 -5.71 -1.19
CA ILE A 64 15.83 -4.79 -0.27
C ILE A 64 16.14 -5.51 1.03
N TRP A 65 17.35 -5.33 1.54
CA TRP A 65 17.87 -6.07 2.67
C TRP A 65 17.65 -5.27 3.96
N PHE A 66 16.63 -5.61 4.76
CA PHE A 66 16.37 -4.91 6.03
C PHE A 66 16.99 -5.59 7.26
N LEU A 67 17.31 -6.88 7.16
CA LEU A 67 17.80 -7.66 8.29
C LEU A 67 19.16 -8.27 7.96
N ASN A 68 20.11 -8.10 8.89
CA ASN A 68 21.38 -8.81 8.89
C ASN A 68 21.49 -9.66 10.17
N PRO A 69 21.08 -10.95 10.10
CA PRO A 69 21.10 -11.84 11.26
C PRO A 69 22.52 -12.09 11.79
N ALA A 70 23.52 -12.15 10.89
CA ALA A 70 24.91 -12.39 11.27
C ALA A 70 25.49 -11.27 12.13
N ALA A 71 25.04 -10.03 11.91
CA ALA A 71 25.43 -8.86 12.69
C ALA A 71 24.42 -8.46 13.77
N ASN A 72 23.30 -9.20 13.89
CA ASN A 72 22.15 -8.83 14.71
C ASN A 72 21.72 -7.36 14.50
N ALA A 73 21.65 -6.93 13.24
CA ALA A 73 21.41 -5.54 12.85
C ALA A 73 20.19 -5.43 11.92
N SER A 74 19.46 -4.33 12.05
CA SER A 74 18.37 -3.93 11.16
C SER A 74 18.72 -2.67 10.37
N ALA A 75 18.12 -2.52 9.19
CA ALA A 75 18.19 -1.30 8.41
C ALA A 75 17.14 -0.29 8.88
N SER A 76 17.50 0.98 8.85
CA SER A 76 16.52 2.08 8.84
C SER A 76 16.15 2.38 7.39
N PHE A 77 14.90 2.76 7.16
CA PHE A 77 14.42 3.16 5.85
C PHE A 77 13.64 4.47 5.93
N ALA A 78 13.60 5.18 4.81
CA ALA A 78 12.70 6.29 4.58
C ALA A 78 12.16 6.13 3.15
N THR A 79 10.89 6.39 2.98
CA THR A 79 10.24 6.46 1.67
C THR A 79 9.52 7.79 1.58
N LYS A 80 9.35 8.28 0.36
CA LYS A 80 8.56 9.46 0.06
C LYS A 80 7.87 9.22 -1.26
N PHE A 81 6.55 9.40 -1.30
CA PHE A 81 5.78 9.25 -2.53
C PHE A 81 4.67 10.29 -2.57
N SER A 82 4.10 10.47 -3.76
CA SER A 82 2.92 11.31 -3.92
C SER A 82 1.85 10.54 -4.65
N PHE A 83 0.62 10.73 -4.22
CA PHE A 83 -0.54 10.02 -4.72
C PHE A 83 -1.75 10.95 -4.78
N SER A 84 -2.77 10.55 -5.50
CA SER A 84 -4.06 11.22 -5.56
C SER A 84 -5.13 10.16 -5.70
N ILE A 85 -6.17 10.22 -4.87
CA ILE A 85 -7.32 9.33 -4.95
C ILE A 85 -8.47 10.13 -5.54
N THR A 86 -8.96 9.67 -6.70
CA THR A 86 -10.10 10.27 -7.40
C THR A 86 -11.27 9.29 -7.35
N ASN A 87 -12.44 9.79 -6.97
CA ASN A 87 -13.66 8.98 -7.01
C ASN A 87 -14.56 9.47 -8.17
N PRO A 88 -14.64 8.72 -9.29
CA PRO A 88 -15.45 9.13 -10.43
C PRO A 88 -16.96 9.06 -10.16
N HIS A 89 -17.40 8.34 -9.11
CA HIS A 89 -18.82 8.19 -8.78
C HIS A 89 -19.14 8.75 -7.39
N PRO A 90 -19.89 9.86 -7.31
CA PRO A 90 -20.38 10.39 -6.04
C PRO A 90 -21.18 9.33 -5.28
N GLY A 91 -20.68 8.91 -4.10
CA GLY A 91 -21.29 7.87 -3.28
C GLY A 91 -20.75 6.45 -3.49
N GLY A 92 -19.85 6.24 -4.44
CA GLY A 92 -19.00 5.05 -4.47
C GLY A 92 -18.04 5.06 -3.28
N ALA A 93 -17.82 3.92 -2.64
CA ALA A 93 -16.76 3.81 -1.64
C ALA A 93 -15.43 3.58 -2.38
N GLY A 94 -14.43 4.41 -2.10
CA GLY A 94 -13.04 3.98 -2.22
C GLY A 94 -12.75 2.90 -1.19
N ASP A 95 -11.54 2.36 -1.17
CA ASP A 95 -11.21 1.43 -0.09
C ASP A 95 -9.92 1.87 0.61
N SER A 96 -8.78 1.97 -0.08
CA SER A 96 -7.50 2.24 0.59
C SER A 96 -6.34 2.36 -0.40
N LEU A 97 -5.38 3.24 -0.14
CA LEU A 97 -4.01 3.10 -0.66
C LEU A 97 -3.11 2.56 0.43
N THR A 98 -2.12 1.75 0.07
CA THR A 98 -1.22 1.12 1.04
C THR A 98 0.21 1.04 0.51
N PHE A 99 1.15 1.54 1.32
CA PHE A 99 2.57 1.23 1.17
C PHE A 99 2.92 0.07 2.10
N PHE A 100 3.63 -0.95 1.63
CA PHE A 100 3.95 -2.10 2.47
C PHE A 100 5.34 -2.70 2.24
N LEU A 101 5.83 -3.34 3.28
CA LEU A 101 7.02 -4.17 3.30
C LEU A 101 6.57 -5.61 3.56
N SER A 102 7.09 -6.57 2.80
CA SER A 102 6.72 -7.99 2.95
C SER A 102 7.94 -8.89 2.81
N LEU A 103 8.00 -9.92 3.66
CA LEU A 103 9.01 -10.98 3.59
C LEU A 103 8.83 -11.89 2.38
N GLY A 104 7.61 -11.97 1.83
CA GLY A 104 7.26 -12.73 0.65
C GLY A 104 7.19 -11.89 -0.63
N ASN A 105 7.28 -12.57 -1.77
CA ASN A 105 7.04 -12.01 -3.10
C ASN A 105 5.61 -12.27 -3.61
N SER A 106 4.75 -12.85 -2.78
CA SER A 106 3.34 -13.05 -3.07
C SER A 106 2.50 -11.95 -2.43
N THR A 107 1.43 -11.54 -3.09
CA THR A 107 0.26 -10.91 -2.47
C THR A 107 -0.97 -11.25 -3.30
N LEU A 108 -2.02 -11.79 -2.66
CA LEU A 108 -3.41 -11.86 -3.14
C LEU A 108 -4.30 -12.18 -1.91
N GLY A 109 -4.23 -11.37 -0.87
CA GLY A 109 -5.15 -11.45 0.26
C GLY A 109 -6.62 -11.23 -0.17
N SER A 110 -7.51 -11.08 0.80
CA SER A 110 -8.88 -10.68 0.52
C SER A 110 -8.94 -9.24 -0.02
N ALA A 111 -9.87 -8.98 -0.94
CA ALA A 111 -10.23 -7.61 -1.32
C ALA A 111 -11.04 -6.94 -0.18
N SER A 112 -11.46 -5.69 -0.35
CA SER A 112 -12.07 -4.85 0.72
C SER A 112 -11.02 -4.45 1.75
N GLY A 113 -11.41 -4.05 2.96
CA GLY A 113 -10.48 -3.52 3.97
C GLY A 113 -9.33 -4.46 4.41
N TYR A 114 -9.10 -5.56 3.71
CA TYR A 114 -7.95 -6.44 3.91
C TYR A 114 -6.77 -6.13 2.97
N LEU A 115 -6.87 -5.04 2.19
CA LEU A 115 -5.79 -4.43 1.41
C LEU A 115 -5.11 -5.36 0.38
N ILE A 116 -5.69 -6.55 0.10
CA ILE A 116 -5.06 -7.63 -0.67
C ILE A 116 -3.74 -8.12 -0.02
N LEU A 117 -3.50 -7.75 1.24
CA LEU A 117 -2.36 -8.14 2.05
C LEU A 117 -2.75 -9.21 3.07
N PHE A 118 -3.96 -9.12 3.60
CA PHE A 118 -4.48 -9.94 4.68
C PHE A 118 -5.62 -10.83 4.18
N ASN A 119 -5.83 -11.99 4.81
CA ASN A 119 -7.04 -12.77 4.61
C ASN A 119 -8.18 -12.20 5.47
N SER A 120 -9.45 -12.52 5.16
CA SER A 120 -10.60 -12.09 5.96
C SER A 120 -10.59 -12.54 7.42
N SER A 121 -9.71 -13.48 7.76
CA SER A 121 -9.37 -13.85 9.14
C SER A 121 -8.42 -12.88 9.84
N ALA A 122 -8.13 -11.71 9.25
CA ALA A 122 -7.19 -10.68 9.74
C ALA A 122 -5.76 -11.18 10.00
N THR A 123 -5.30 -12.14 9.20
CA THR A 123 -3.93 -12.68 9.23
C THR A 123 -3.23 -12.44 7.89
N PRO A 124 -1.89 -12.35 7.83
CA PRO A 124 -1.18 -12.23 6.56
C PRO A 124 -1.59 -13.34 5.59
N ALA A 125 -1.71 -13.01 4.30
CA ALA A 125 -2.02 -14.03 3.30
C ALA A 125 -0.92 -15.11 3.27
N VAL A 126 -1.33 -16.35 3.00
CA VAL A 126 -0.42 -17.51 2.97
C VAL A 126 0.72 -17.26 1.99
N GLY A 127 1.96 -17.31 2.48
CA GLY A 127 3.18 -17.08 1.69
C GLY A 127 3.78 -15.68 1.84
N ASN A 128 3.08 -14.72 2.45
CA ASN A 128 3.56 -13.34 2.58
C ASN A 128 4.58 -13.14 3.72
N GLY A 129 4.69 -14.10 4.66
CA GLY A 129 5.47 -13.89 5.88
C GLY A 129 4.92 -12.73 6.71
N SER A 130 5.79 -12.02 7.44
CA SER A 130 5.38 -10.79 8.13
C SER A 130 5.29 -9.60 7.18
N ILE A 131 4.26 -8.78 7.37
CA ILE A 131 3.91 -7.59 6.61
C ILE A 131 3.86 -6.39 7.57
N ILE A 132 4.45 -5.28 7.13
CA ILE A 132 4.24 -3.96 7.73
C ILE A 132 3.65 -3.08 6.63
N ALA A 133 2.51 -2.47 6.90
CA ALA A 133 1.78 -1.64 5.97
C ALA A 133 1.43 -0.28 6.58
N ILE A 134 1.46 0.76 5.75
CA ILE A 134 0.91 2.08 6.04
C ILE A 134 -0.27 2.25 5.09
N GLU A 135 -1.48 2.26 5.64
CA GLU A 135 -2.70 2.47 4.89
C GLU A 135 -3.16 3.93 4.92
N PHE A 136 -3.78 4.34 3.83
CA PHE A 136 -4.50 5.59 3.64
C PHE A 136 -5.92 5.19 3.26
N ASP A 137 -6.77 5.06 4.28
CA ASP A 137 -8.11 4.50 4.17
C ASP A 137 -9.14 5.63 4.06
N ASP A 138 -9.90 5.61 2.96
CA ASP A 138 -10.95 6.57 2.66
C ASP A 138 -12.37 6.03 2.88
N ARG A 139 -12.47 4.90 3.59
CA ARG A 139 -13.66 4.14 3.93
C ARG A 139 -13.69 3.87 5.43
N MET A 140 -14.90 3.61 5.94
CA MET A 140 -15.10 3.18 7.32
C MET A 140 -15.67 1.77 7.31
N ASP A 141 -14.86 0.82 7.73
CA ASP A 141 -15.21 -0.56 7.98
C ASP A 141 -15.20 -0.82 9.50
N VAL A 142 -16.37 -0.69 10.13
CA VAL A 142 -16.58 -0.90 11.57
C VAL A 142 -16.09 -2.28 12.05
N GLY A 143 -16.06 -3.28 11.16
CA GLY A 143 -15.55 -4.62 11.47
C GLY A 143 -14.02 -4.72 11.58
N LEU A 144 -13.29 -3.66 11.18
CA LEU A 144 -11.83 -3.55 11.23
C LEU A 144 -11.35 -2.51 12.25
N ASP A 145 -12.25 -2.05 13.12
CA ASP A 145 -11.99 -1.04 14.16
C ASP A 145 -11.55 0.34 13.60
N ASP A 146 -11.96 0.68 12.38
CA ASP A 146 -11.68 2.00 11.80
C ASP A 146 -12.16 3.12 12.70
N THR A 147 -11.33 4.16 12.82
CA THR A 147 -11.65 5.33 13.65
C THR A 147 -12.39 6.41 12.87
N SER A 148 -12.25 6.43 11.54
CA SER A 148 -12.90 7.38 10.63
C SER A 148 -12.84 6.89 9.19
N HIS A 149 -13.66 7.48 8.30
CA HIS A 149 -13.66 7.21 6.86
C HIS A 149 -12.58 7.98 6.06
N ASN A 150 -11.50 8.39 6.72
CA ASN A 150 -10.45 9.27 6.17
C ASN A 150 -9.24 9.25 7.11
N HIS A 151 -8.54 8.13 7.21
CA HIS A 151 -7.46 7.95 8.17
C HIS A 151 -6.17 7.43 7.55
N VAL A 152 -5.07 7.60 8.29
CA VAL A 152 -3.81 6.90 8.05
C VAL A 152 -3.57 5.90 9.17
N GLY A 153 -3.14 4.70 8.82
CA GLY A 153 -3.04 3.58 9.74
C GLY A 153 -1.72 2.80 9.60
N LEU A 154 -1.25 2.22 10.70
CA LEU A 154 -0.14 1.27 10.72
C LEU A 154 -0.67 -0.14 10.95
N ASP A 155 -0.46 -0.98 9.95
CA ASP A 155 -0.84 -2.39 9.96
C ASP A 155 0.40 -3.26 10.15
N VAL A 156 0.38 -4.12 11.16
CA VAL A 156 1.44 -5.10 11.42
C VAL A 156 0.80 -6.47 11.53
N ASP A 157 1.00 -7.29 10.51
CA ASP A 157 0.46 -8.66 10.42
C ASP A 157 -1.08 -8.76 10.62
N SER A 158 -1.81 -7.66 10.43
CA SER A 158 -3.26 -7.56 10.61
C SER A 158 -3.77 -6.38 9.79
N SER A 159 -5.03 -6.46 9.34
CA SER A 159 -5.79 -5.35 8.72
C SER A 159 -6.52 -4.50 9.77
N ILE A 160 -5.97 -4.38 10.97
CA ILE A 160 -6.56 -3.58 12.05
C ILE A 160 -5.46 -2.64 12.49
N SER A 161 -5.61 -1.37 12.10
CA SER A 161 -4.56 -0.38 12.25
C SER A 161 -4.30 -0.02 13.70
N ARG A 162 -3.02 -0.10 14.09
CA ARG A 162 -2.52 0.29 15.43
C ARG A 162 -1.12 0.91 15.33
N PRO A 163 -0.98 2.25 15.45
CA PRO A 163 -2.03 3.27 15.62
C PRO A 163 -2.77 3.64 14.30
N SER A 164 -3.91 4.33 14.43
CA SER A 164 -4.68 4.96 13.35
C SER A 164 -4.98 6.43 13.71
N VAL A 165 -4.99 7.32 12.73
CA VAL A 165 -5.22 8.78 12.91
C VAL A 165 -6.17 9.32 11.84
N ASP A 166 -7.29 9.90 12.28
CA ASP A 166 -8.21 10.67 11.42
C ASP A 166 -7.49 11.90 10.84
N LEU A 167 -7.54 12.04 9.52
CA LEU A 167 -6.90 13.11 8.75
C LEU A 167 -7.75 14.38 8.68
N THR A 168 -9.04 14.30 8.99
CA THR A 168 -10.00 15.40 8.90
C THR A 168 -9.61 16.62 9.77
N PRO A 169 -9.17 16.46 11.03
CA PRO A 169 -8.72 17.59 11.85
C PRO A 169 -7.50 18.33 11.29
N PHE A 170 -6.74 17.68 10.39
CA PHE A 170 -5.58 18.25 9.72
C PHE A 170 -5.92 18.90 8.38
N GLY A 171 -7.19 18.90 7.98
CA GLY A 171 -7.65 19.46 6.70
C GLY A 171 -7.22 18.65 5.48
N ILE A 172 -6.87 17.38 5.69
CA ILE A 172 -6.51 16.44 4.62
C ILE A 172 -7.73 15.57 4.32
N ASP A 173 -8.14 15.55 3.07
CA ASP A 173 -9.20 14.69 2.55
C ASP A 173 -8.60 13.81 1.45
N LEU A 174 -8.49 12.52 1.74
CA LEU A 174 -7.92 11.53 0.83
C LEU A 174 -8.68 11.51 -0.50
N LYS A 175 -10.00 11.74 -0.51
CA LYS A 175 -10.86 11.70 -1.70
C LYS A 175 -10.90 13.01 -2.49
N SER A 176 -10.12 14.00 -2.10
CA SER A 176 -10.18 15.33 -2.71
C SER A 176 -9.68 15.40 -4.15
N GLY A 177 -9.05 14.33 -4.67
CA GLY A 177 -8.36 14.34 -5.96
C GLY A 177 -7.14 15.27 -6.01
N LYS A 178 -6.73 15.83 -4.87
CA LYS A 178 -5.51 16.63 -4.76
C LYS A 178 -4.32 15.72 -4.57
N LEU A 179 -3.17 16.16 -5.09
CA LEU A 179 -1.90 15.50 -4.84
C LEU A 179 -1.54 15.60 -3.36
N ILE A 180 -1.33 14.45 -2.73
CA ILE A 180 -0.88 14.29 -1.34
C ILE A 180 0.53 13.71 -1.37
N THR A 181 1.41 14.22 -0.52
CA THR A 181 2.77 13.69 -0.34
C THR A 181 2.90 13.09 1.05
N ALA A 182 3.33 11.82 1.10
CA ALA A 182 3.66 11.07 2.31
C ALA A 182 5.17 10.81 2.38
#